data_AF-A0A923WGN5-F1
#
_entry.id   AF-A0A923WGN5-F1
#
_cell.length_a   1.000
_cell.length_b   1.000
_cell.length_c   1.000
_cell.angle_alpha   90.00
_cell.angle_beta   90.00
_cell.angle_gamma   90.00
#
_symmetry.space_group_name_H-M   'P 1'
#
loop_
_entity.id
_entity.type
_entity.pdbx_description
1 polymer ?
#
loop_
_entity_poly.entity_id
_entity_poly.type
_entity_poly.pdbx_seq_one_letter_code
_entity_poly.pdbx_strand_id
1 'polypeptide(L)'
;MATPPLSFLRSVHVTRYVAPLREGGSLPALVEADDAYLYVLKFRGAGQGLKALIAELIVGELARALGLRVPELVFAELDEAFGRTEPDEEIQDLLRASTG
;
A
#
# COMPACT_ATOMS: atom_id res chain seq x y z
N MET A 1 -2.93 17.62 -25.27
CA MET A 1 -2.30 16.70 -24.31
C MET A 1 -2.87 15.32 -24.60
N ALA A 2 -2.06 14.33 -24.94
CA ALA A 2 -2.57 12.99 -25.23
C ALA A 2 -3.15 12.38 -23.95
N THR A 3 -4.37 11.86 -24.01
CA THR A 3 -4.96 11.11 -22.90
C THR A 3 -4.04 9.93 -22.59
N PRO A 4 -3.48 9.81 -21.38
CA PRO A 4 -2.70 8.64 -21.03
C PRO A 4 -3.61 7.40 -21.15
N PRO A 5 -3.10 6.28 -21.70
CA PRO A 5 -3.90 5.06 -21.79
C PRO A 5 -4.43 4.68 -20.40
N LEU A 6 -5.62 4.08 -20.37
CA LEU A 6 -6.16 3.43 -19.18
C LEU A 6 -5.22 2.26 -18.85
N SER A 7 -4.22 2.52 -18.02
CA SER A 7 -3.34 1.50 -17.48
C SER A 7 -4.12 0.74 -16.42
N PHE A 8 -4.29 -0.57 -16.62
CA PHE A 8 -4.73 -1.45 -15.56
C PHE A 8 -3.71 -1.38 -14.43
N LEU A 9 -4.17 -1.13 -13.21
CA LEU A 9 -3.33 -1.23 -12.03
C LEU A 9 -2.90 -2.67 -11.86
N ARG A 10 -1.60 -2.88 -11.66
CA ARG A 10 -1.06 -4.21 -11.40
C ARG A 10 -1.45 -4.65 -10.00
N SER A 11 -1.53 -5.96 -9.82
CA SER A 11 -1.50 -6.58 -8.50
C SER A 11 -0.12 -7.20 -8.28
N VAL A 12 0.40 -7.09 -7.06
CA VAL A 12 1.66 -7.69 -6.63
C VAL A 12 1.42 -8.43 -5.31
N HIS A 13 2.18 -9.49 -5.06
CA HIS A 13 2.13 -10.18 -3.77
C HIS A 13 3.26 -9.67 -2.88
N VAL A 14 2.91 -9.25 -1.66
CA VAL A 14 3.92 -8.82 -0.69
C VAL A 14 4.74 -10.04 -0.26
N THR A 15 6.05 -9.97 -0.40
CA THR A 15 7.00 -11.05 -0.08
C THR A 15 7.78 -10.78 1.20
N ARG A 16 7.99 -9.51 1.57
CA ARG A 16 8.69 -9.16 2.81
C ARG A 16 8.23 -7.86 3.43
N TYR A 17 8.03 -7.87 4.75
CA TYR A 17 7.84 -6.68 5.56
C TYR A 17 9.23 -6.14 5.92
N VAL A 18 9.62 -5.01 5.34
CA VAL A 18 10.99 -4.50 5.48
C VAL A 18 11.11 -3.63 6.73
N ALA A 19 10.26 -2.62 6.86
CA ALA A 19 10.27 -1.73 8.02
C ALA A 19 8.94 -0.96 8.17
N PRO A 20 8.47 -0.68 9.39
CA PRO A 20 7.41 0.28 9.64
C PRO A 20 7.88 1.71 9.35
N LEU A 21 6.99 2.53 8.80
CA LEU A 21 7.15 3.98 8.69
C LEU A 21 6.28 4.64 9.75
N ARG A 22 6.89 5.01 10.88
CA ARG A 22 6.19 5.46 12.10
C ARG A 22 5.77 6.93 12.08
N GLU A 23 5.69 7.53 10.90
CA GLU A 23 5.29 8.93 10.74
C GLU A 23 3.78 9.03 10.50
N GLY A 24 3.08 9.65 11.44
CA GLY A 24 1.64 9.88 11.37
C GLY A 24 0.78 8.65 11.72
N GLY A 25 -0.50 8.88 12.02
CA GLY A 25 -1.41 7.86 12.55
C GLY A 25 -1.95 6.83 11.56
N SER A 26 -1.32 6.65 10.39
CA SER A 26 -1.71 5.63 9.39
C SER A 26 -0.74 4.45 9.32
N LEU A 27 0.41 4.56 10.02
CA LEU A 27 1.44 3.53 10.15
C LEU A 27 1.74 2.76 8.85
N PRO A 28 2.11 3.43 7.74
CA PRO A 28 2.50 2.74 6.51
C PRO A 28 3.76 1.90 6.72
N ALA A 29 4.09 1.04 5.76
CA ALA A 29 5.31 0.25 5.81
C ALA A 29 6.06 0.23 4.49
N LEU A 30 7.37 0.07 4.57
CA LEU A 30 8.19 -0.36 3.44
C LEU A 30 8.06 -1.87 3.30
N VAL A 31 7.68 -2.33 2.11
CA VAL A 31 7.54 -3.74 1.79
C VAL A 31 8.24 -4.08 0.49
N GLU A 32 8.63 -5.34 0.34
CA GLU A 32 9.11 -5.92 -0.92
C GLU A 32 8.01 -6.81 -1.50
N ALA A 33 7.88 -6.82 -2.82
CA ALA A 33 6.92 -7.66 -3.53
C ALA A 33 7.60 -8.72 -4.41
N ASP A 34 6.80 -9.57 -5.05
CA ASP A 34 7.22 -10.66 -5.92
C ASP A 34 7.87 -10.21 -7.23
N ASP A 35 7.67 -8.96 -7.61
CA ASP A 35 8.37 -8.30 -8.72
C ASP A 35 9.73 -7.68 -8.32
N ALA A 36 10.19 -7.94 -7.09
CA ALA A 36 11.45 -7.46 -6.51
C ALA A 36 11.56 -5.94 -6.35
N TYR A 37 10.46 -5.19 -6.47
CA TYR A 37 10.42 -3.77 -6.13
C TYR A 37 10.07 -3.54 -4.66
N LEU A 38 10.41 -2.34 -4.19
CA LEU A 38 10.04 -1.83 -2.88
C LEU A 38 8.84 -0.88 -3.00
N TYR A 39 7.90 -1.02 -2.08
CA TYR A 39 6.66 -0.25 -2.04
C TYR A 39 6.45 0.39 -0.67
N VAL A 40 5.83 1.58 -0.68
CA VAL A 40 5.19 2.14 0.52
C VAL A 40 3.77 1.61 0.55
N LEU A 41 3.51 0.67 1.45
CA LEU A 41 2.20 0.03 1.60
C LEU A 41 1.32 0.84 2.55
N LYS A 42 0.08 1.09 2.10
CA LYS A 42 -1.02 1.62 2.91
C LYS A 42 -1.94 0.47 3.28
N PHE A 43 -2.19 0.30 4.58
CA PHE A 43 -2.93 -0.83 5.12
C PHE A 43 -4.45 -0.59 5.13
N ARG A 44 -5.22 -1.61 4.77
CA ARG A 44 -6.70 -1.58 4.85
C ARG A 44 -7.19 -1.44 6.29
N GLY A 45 -6.47 -2.03 7.24
CA GLY A 45 -6.76 -1.99 8.67
C GLY A 45 -6.33 -0.71 9.39
N ALA A 46 -5.75 0.28 8.69
CA ALA A 46 -5.35 1.55 9.31
C ALA A 46 -6.58 2.27 9.91
N GLY A 47 -6.38 3.11 10.94
CA GLY A 47 -7.49 3.77 11.65
C GLY A 47 -8.41 4.61 10.75
N GLN A 48 -7.89 5.13 9.62
CA GLN A 48 -8.66 5.86 8.61
C GLN A 48 -9.46 4.93 7.67
N GLY A 49 -9.13 3.64 7.67
CA GLY A 49 -9.82 2.55 6.98
C GLY A 49 -9.78 2.62 5.46
N LEU A 50 -10.65 1.82 4.83
CA LEU A 50 -10.74 1.66 3.38
C LEU A 50 -10.96 2.97 2.62
N LYS A 51 -11.63 3.97 3.22
CA LYS A 51 -11.86 5.27 2.59
C LYS A 51 -10.56 6.02 2.29
N ALA A 52 -9.55 5.85 3.15
CA ALA A 52 -8.23 6.42 2.89
C ALA A 52 -7.56 5.75 1.69
N LEU A 53 -7.65 4.42 1.58
CA LEU A 53 -7.12 3.70 0.40
C LEU A 53 -7.81 4.12 -0.90
N ILE A 54 -9.14 4.30 -0.86
CA ILE A 54 -9.90 4.81 -2.01
C ILE A 54 -9.43 6.22 -2.38
N ALA A 55 -9.17 7.08 -1.39
CA ALA A 55 -8.66 8.42 -1.65
C ALA A 55 -7.26 8.41 -2.27
N GLU A 56 -6.33 7.59 -1.76
CA GLU A 56 -4.99 7.39 -2.33
C GLU A 56 -5.07 6.95 -3.80
N LEU A 57 -5.94 5.97 -4.09
CA LEU A 57 -6.19 5.49 -5.45
C LEU A 57 -6.71 6.60 -6.37
N ILE A 58 -7.80 7.26 -5.98
CA ILE A 58 -8.45 8.29 -6.82
C ILE A 58 -7.50 9.48 -7.06
N VAL A 59 -6.85 9.97 -6.00
CA VAL A 59 -5.98 11.15 -6.09
C VAL A 59 -4.69 10.83 -6.83
N GLY A 60 -4.10 9.66 -6.61
CA GLY A 60 -2.90 9.24 -7.35
C GLY A 60 -3.17 9.06 -8.84
N GLU A 61 -4.28 8.42 -9.21
CA GLU A 61 -4.65 8.27 -10.62
C GLU A 61 -5.05 9.60 -11.27
N LEU A 62 -5.69 10.50 -10.53
CA LEU A 62 -5.95 11.87 -11.00
C LEU A 62 -4.63 12.62 -11.23
N ALA A 63 -3.69 12.56 -10.30
CA ALA A 63 -2.39 13.20 -10.42
C ALA A 63 -1.58 12.64 -11.60
N ARG A 64 -1.62 11.31 -11.81
CA ARG A 64 -1.02 10.64 -12.97
C ARG A 64 -1.66 11.12 -14.28
N ALA A 65 -3.00 11.19 -14.33
CA ALA A 65 -3.73 11.70 -15.50
C ALA A 65 -3.42 13.16 -15.83
N LEU A 66 -3.11 13.96 -14.80
CA LEU A 66 -2.66 15.36 -14.94
C LEU A 66 -1.16 15.48 -15.31
N GLY A 67 -0.43 14.36 -15.41
CA GLY A 67 1.00 14.36 -15.75
C GLY A 67 1.92 14.80 -14.61
N LEU A 68 1.44 14.77 -13.37
CA LEU A 68 2.28 15.02 -12.19
C LEU A 68 3.22 13.84 -11.95
N ARG A 69 4.37 14.12 -11.33
CA ARG A 69 5.31 13.06 -10.94
C ARG A 69 4.80 12.38 -9.68
N VAL A 70 4.11 11.27 -9.88
CA VAL A 70 3.67 10.36 -8.82
C VAL A 70 4.30 8.99 -9.04
N PRO A 71 4.56 8.22 -7.97
CA PRO A 71 4.96 6.82 -8.11
C PRO A 71 3.83 6.01 -8.77
N GLU A 72 4.19 4.84 -9.31
CA GLU A 72 3.20 3.86 -9.75
C GLU A 72 2.35 3.39 -8.55
N LEU A 73 1.03 3.31 -8.74
CA LEU A 73 0.14 2.65 -7.81
C LEU A 73 -0.06 1.18 -8.22
N VAL A 74 -0.09 0.29 -7.23
CA VAL A 74 -0.40 -1.13 -7.40
C VAL A 74 -1.37 -1.57 -6.31
N PHE A 75 -2.13 -2.61 -6.59
CA PHE A 75 -2.77 -3.39 -5.53
C PHE A 75 -1.74 -4.36 -4.96
N ALA A 76 -1.67 -4.44 -3.64
CA ALA A 76 -0.74 -5.32 -2.96
C ALA A 76 -1.54 -6.32 -2.12
N GLU A 77 -1.38 -7.60 -2.41
CA GLU A 77 -2.00 -8.68 -1.63
C GLU A 77 -1.10 -9.04 -0.45
N LEU A 78 -1.69 -9.09 0.74
CA LEU A 78 -0.97 -9.34 1.99
C LEU A 78 -1.39 -10.69 2.58
N ASP A 79 -0.43 -11.61 2.70
CA ASP A 79 -0.65 -12.94 3.27
C ASP A 79 -0.87 -12.88 4.80
N GLU A 80 -1.68 -13.80 5.34
CA GLU A 80 -1.98 -13.92 6.77
C GLU A 80 -0.76 -14.15 7.67
N ALA A 81 0.36 -14.61 7.09
CA ALA A 81 1.61 -14.81 7.78
C ALA A 81 2.34 -13.50 8.09
N PHE A 82 2.01 -12.40 7.42
CA PHE A 82 2.66 -11.11 7.64
C PHE A 82 2.35 -10.53 9.02
N GLY A 83 3.37 -9.94 9.65
CA GLY A 83 3.25 -9.34 10.97
C GLY A 83 3.36 -10.30 12.15
N ARG A 84 3.47 -11.61 11.93
CA ARG A 84 3.61 -12.60 13.03
C ARG A 84 4.86 -12.39 13.90
N THR A 85 5.89 -11.76 13.35
CA THR A 85 7.15 -11.46 14.05
C THR A 85 7.24 -10.02 14.53
N GLU A 86 6.23 -9.18 14.25
CA GLU A 86 6.24 -7.78 14.69
C GLU A 86 6.01 -7.72 16.21
N PRO A 87 6.91 -7.12 17.01
CA PRO A 87 6.75 -7.05 18.46
C PRO A 87 5.64 -6.09 18.92
N ASP A 88 5.23 -5.15 18.08
CA ASP A 88 4.23 -4.12 18.39
C ASP A 88 2.79 -4.63 18.14
N GLU A 89 2.00 -4.75 19.21
CA GLU A 89 0.64 -5.30 19.17
C GLU A 89 -0.31 -4.47 18.29
N GLU A 90 -0.17 -3.14 18.28
CA GLU A 90 -0.99 -2.25 17.44
C GLU A 90 -0.71 -2.51 15.96
N ILE A 91 0.56 -2.76 15.61
CA ILE A 91 0.96 -3.09 14.24
C ILE A 91 0.54 -4.52 13.88
N GLN A 92 0.56 -5.48 14.81
CA GLN A 92 0.02 -6.82 14.56
C GLN A 92 -1.46 -6.77 14.20
N ASP A 93 -2.25 -6.03 14.96
CA ASP A 93 -3.69 -5.88 14.71
C ASP A 93 -3.96 -5.19 13.39
N LEU A 94 -3.19 -4.13 13.08
CA LEU A 94 -3.21 -3.45 11.79
C LEU A 94 -2.97 -4.43 10.62
N LEU A 95 -1.93 -5.28 10.72
CA LEU A 95 -1.56 -6.22 9.67
C LEU A 95 -2.61 -7.31 9.49
N ARG A 96 -3.11 -7.90 10.59
CA ARG A 96 -4.20 -8.89 10.56
C ARG A 96 -5.48 -8.32 9.95
N ALA A 97 -5.81 -7.07 10.28
CA ALA A 97 -6.95 -6.37 9.72
C ALA A 97 -6.76 -5.99 8.23
N SER A 98 -5.58 -6.23 7.66
CA SER A 98 -5.22 -5.86 6.29
C SER A 98 -5.00 -7.03 5.33
N THR A 99 -5.00 -8.27 5.82
CA THR A 99 -4.91 -9.48 4.99
C THR A 99 -5.94 -9.49 3.87
N GLY A 100 -5.55 -10.05 2.72
CA GLY A 100 -6.34 -10.19 1.50
C GLY A 100 -5.84 -9.20 0.47
#